data_AF-A0A962PES7-F1
#
_entry.id   AF-A0A962PES7-F1
#
_cell.length_a   1.000
_cell.length_b   1.000
_cell.length_c   1.000
_cell.angle_alpha   90.00
_cell.angle_beta   90.00
_cell.angle_gamma   90.00
#
_symmetry.space_group_name_H-M   'P 1'
#
loop_
_entity.id
_entity.type
_entity.pdbx_description
1 polymer ?
#
loop_
_entity_poly.entity_id
_entity_poly.type
_entity_poly.pdbx_seq_one_letter_code
_entity_poly.pdbx_strand_id
1 'polypeptide(L)'
;QAPHDTLIEQLLDRHGTGRVLFRNTRAAIKGFPRRELHRYPLPAPGQYTLAQSSLAERLHPELLCVDDSWLSFDPRVNWLEQHLKQLRPAKALIICAHASTAVALEHHLHLRAGIRSAAFYEGLSIIERDRAAAYFADEVNGAQTLVCSEIGSEGRNFQFAHHLILFDLPLNPDLLEQRIGRLDRIGQHSDVAIHVPYLEGTAQESLLDWYEHGLDLFRNSCSAGHMILETFRERLLPQLEQRSGAFEALLRDTAAFTERTRAELREGRDRLLERNSCRPQIAAQLIREIVASETGDALEKYLEALCDVFGVDQEFHSEQAVILRPTEHMLTGHFPGLRDEGTTATFSRDKALAREDMEFVTWEHPMVLEAMDMVLSTELGNAAIGTLKLKGVAPGTLLLEAFYTINCVAPRSLQLERFLPLSPMRLLVDARGKDLAALVPHARLNELAQKLKKNTALAIIKQVHEDVEAKMSLASAQAQMRMQEILAGAESDMHTSLGAELNRLQALREVNPSIRAEEVAHLQMRIDECAVHIRHASLQLQALRLIITT
;
A
#
# COMPACT_ATOMS: atom_id res chain seq x y z
N GLN A 1 -20.23 37.00 -12.92
CA GLN A 1 -20.53 35.81 -12.08
C GLN A 1 -19.28 34.96 -12.09
N ALA A 2 -18.66 34.70 -10.94
CA ALA A 2 -17.52 33.78 -10.90
C ALA A 2 -18.00 32.38 -11.37
N PRO A 3 -17.17 31.62 -12.10
CA PRO A 3 -17.50 30.23 -12.46
C PRO A 3 -17.91 29.46 -11.20
N HIS A 4 -18.92 28.59 -11.32
CA HIS A 4 -19.50 27.85 -10.20
C HIS A 4 -18.43 27.16 -9.31
N ASP A 5 -17.38 26.61 -9.92
CA ASP A 5 -16.28 25.97 -9.19
C ASP A 5 -15.38 26.96 -8.42
N THR A 6 -15.17 28.17 -8.94
CA THR A 6 -14.43 29.23 -8.24
C THR A 6 -15.17 29.70 -6.99
N LEU A 7 -16.51 29.76 -7.05
CA LEU A 7 -17.34 30.10 -5.89
C LEU A 7 -17.22 29.04 -4.79
N ILE A 8 -17.17 27.76 -5.18
CA ILE A 8 -17.07 26.65 -4.22
C ILE A 8 -15.70 26.64 -3.56
N GLU A 9 -14.61 26.83 -4.30
CA GLU A 9 -13.26 26.92 -3.70
C GLU A 9 -13.19 28.07 -2.67
N GLN A 10 -13.77 29.23 -2.99
CA GLN A 10 -13.85 30.35 -2.03
C GLN A 10 -14.69 30.03 -0.79
N LEU A 11 -15.74 29.22 -0.92
CA LEU A 11 -16.53 28.75 0.23
C LEU A 11 -15.75 27.75 1.08
N LEU A 12 -14.99 26.84 0.45
CA LEU A 12 -14.14 25.87 1.15
C LEU A 12 -13.05 26.57 1.96
N ASP A 13 -12.41 27.58 1.38
CA ASP A 13 -11.35 28.37 2.03
C ASP A 13 -11.85 29.10 3.29
N ARG A 14 -13.13 29.50 3.32
CA ARG A 14 -13.79 30.16 4.46
C ARG A 14 -14.37 29.18 5.48
N HIS A 15 -14.50 27.90 5.15
CA HIS A 15 -15.09 26.90 6.04
C HIS A 15 -14.04 26.41 7.06
N GLY A 16 -14.05 27.01 8.25
CA GLY A 16 -13.00 26.86 9.27
C GLY A 16 -12.69 25.44 9.74
N THR A 17 -13.62 24.48 9.59
CA THR A 17 -13.38 23.09 9.98
C THR A 17 -12.73 22.25 8.88
N GLY A 18 -12.86 22.62 7.61
CA GLY A 18 -12.44 21.77 6.48
C GLY A 18 -10.93 21.53 6.40
N ARG A 19 -10.12 22.41 7.00
CA ARG A 19 -8.65 22.30 7.01
C ARG A 19 -8.13 21.36 8.11
N VAL A 20 -8.87 21.22 9.21
CA VAL A 20 -8.46 20.46 10.40
C VAL A 20 -9.23 19.15 10.52
N LEU A 21 -10.45 19.11 9.99
CA LEU A 21 -11.34 17.97 10.05
C LEU A 21 -11.57 17.45 8.63
N PHE A 22 -11.35 16.15 8.45
CA PHE A 22 -11.60 15.43 7.21
C PHE A 22 -12.69 14.40 7.49
N ARG A 23 -13.77 14.45 6.73
CA ARG A 23 -14.86 13.49 6.83
C ARG A 23 -15.34 13.12 5.43
N ASN A 24 -14.96 11.92 5.01
CA ASN A 24 -15.49 11.33 3.79
C ASN A 24 -16.68 10.42 4.13
N THR A 25 -17.68 10.40 3.26
CA THR A 25 -18.78 9.45 3.36
C THR A 25 -18.77 8.51 2.16
N ARG A 26 -19.24 7.27 2.38
CA ARG A 26 -19.37 6.26 1.32
C ARG A 26 -20.22 6.73 0.14
N ALA A 27 -21.14 7.68 0.36
CA ALA A 27 -21.95 8.26 -0.71
C ALA A 27 -21.18 9.29 -1.56
N ALA A 28 -20.20 9.99 -0.99
CA ALA A 28 -19.36 10.95 -1.69
C ALA A 28 -18.21 10.26 -2.45
N ILE A 29 -17.71 9.13 -1.94
CA ILE A 29 -16.66 8.34 -2.57
C ILE A 29 -17.27 7.27 -3.49
N LYS A 30 -16.85 7.26 -4.76
CA LYS A 30 -17.21 6.22 -5.73
C LYS A 30 -16.19 5.08 -5.72
N GLY A 31 -16.56 3.94 -6.31
CA GLY A 31 -15.65 2.80 -6.51
C GLY A 31 -15.84 1.65 -5.53
N PHE A 32 -16.87 1.69 -4.68
CA PHE A 32 -17.31 0.52 -3.95
C PHE A 32 -18.10 -0.43 -4.86
N PRO A 33 -17.92 -1.75 -4.72
CA PRO A 33 -18.70 -2.74 -5.46
C PRO A 33 -20.18 -2.71 -5.04
N ARG A 34 -21.04 -3.25 -5.91
CA ARG A 34 -22.40 -3.61 -5.51
C ARG A 34 -22.35 -4.88 -4.67
N ARG A 35 -23.40 -5.06 -3.86
CA ARG A 35 -23.58 -6.23 -3.01
C ARG A 35 -24.83 -6.96 -3.48
N GLU A 36 -24.71 -8.26 -3.76
CA GLU A 36 -25.81 -9.10 -4.22
C GLU A 36 -26.09 -10.22 -3.23
N LEU A 37 -27.30 -10.27 -2.67
CA LEU A 37 -27.71 -11.30 -1.72
C LEU A 37 -28.27 -12.52 -2.46
N HIS A 38 -27.74 -13.70 -2.14
CA HIS A 38 -28.25 -15.00 -2.56
C HIS A 38 -28.67 -15.82 -1.33
N ARG A 39 -29.96 -16.16 -1.29
CA ARG A 39 -30.60 -16.92 -0.21
C ARG A 39 -30.66 -18.40 -0.57
N TYR A 40 -30.30 -19.28 0.36
CA TYR A 40 -30.38 -20.72 0.17
C TYR A 40 -31.12 -21.36 1.35
N PRO A 41 -32.47 -21.50 1.27
CA PRO A 41 -33.24 -22.18 2.30
C PRO A 41 -32.92 -23.67 2.32
N LEU A 42 -32.67 -24.20 3.51
CA LEU A 42 -32.35 -25.61 3.73
C LEU A 42 -33.20 -26.17 4.88
N PRO A 43 -33.69 -27.42 4.77
CA PRO A 43 -34.57 -27.99 5.78
C PRO A 43 -33.84 -28.17 7.12
N ALA A 44 -34.41 -27.70 8.22
CA ALA A 44 -33.80 -27.89 9.55
C ALA A 44 -33.74 -29.37 9.95
N PRO A 45 -32.55 -29.91 10.28
CA PRO A 45 -32.40 -31.28 10.80
C PRO A 45 -33.21 -31.49 12.08
N GLY A 46 -33.91 -32.63 12.18
CA GLY A 46 -34.66 -33.00 13.39
C GLY A 46 -33.78 -33.14 14.65
N GLN A 47 -32.49 -33.39 14.46
CA GLN A 47 -31.47 -33.45 15.52
C GLN A 47 -31.34 -32.11 16.26
N TYR A 48 -31.56 -30.98 15.60
CA TYR A 48 -31.50 -29.65 16.23
C TYR A 48 -32.78 -29.27 16.98
N THR A 49 -33.90 -29.95 16.71
CA THR A 49 -35.21 -29.64 17.33
C THR A 49 -35.25 -29.94 18.83
N LEU A 50 -34.42 -30.87 19.32
CA LEU A 50 -34.48 -31.36 20.70
C LEU A 50 -33.63 -30.54 21.70
N ALA A 51 -32.85 -29.55 21.23
CA ALA A 51 -31.73 -29.01 22.01
C ALA A 51 -31.67 -27.48 22.15
N GLN A 52 -32.75 -26.75 21.88
CA GLN A 52 -32.74 -25.27 21.83
C GLN A 52 -33.45 -24.60 23.03
N SER A 53 -32.73 -24.44 24.14
CA SER A 53 -33.26 -23.80 25.36
C SER A 53 -32.99 -22.29 25.39
N SER A 54 -31.92 -21.82 24.74
CA SER A 54 -31.54 -20.39 24.70
C SER A 54 -31.44 -19.84 23.28
N LEU A 55 -31.49 -18.51 23.13
CA LEU A 55 -31.30 -17.84 21.83
C LEU A 55 -29.91 -18.11 21.22
N ALA A 56 -28.86 -18.20 22.05
CA ALA A 56 -27.51 -18.49 21.57
C ALA A 56 -27.44 -19.86 20.88
N GLU A 57 -28.07 -20.87 21.47
CA GLU A 57 -28.18 -22.23 20.91
C GLU A 57 -29.04 -22.26 19.63
N ARG A 58 -30.03 -21.37 19.51
CA ARG A 58 -30.86 -21.23 18.29
C ARG A 58 -30.11 -20.56 17.15
N LEU A 59 -29.21 -19.62 17.46
CA LEU A 59 -28.38 -18.94 16.48
C LEU A 59 -27.22 -19.81 16.00
N HIS A 60 -26.69 -20.66 16.87
CA HIS A 60 -25.52 -21.52 16.62
C HIS A 60 -25.79 -22.98 17.04
N PRO A 61 -26.69 -23.69 16.32
CA PRO A 61 -27.09 -25.04 16.70
C PRO A 61 -25.95 -26.07 16.63
N GLU A 62 -24.92 -25.83 15.83
CA GLU A 62 -23.74 -26.68 15.73
C GLU A 62 -22.95 -26.80 17.05
N LEU A 63 -23.03 -25.81 17.95
CA LEU A 63 -22.33 -25.84 19.24
C LEU A 63 -22.96 -26.79 20.26
N LEU A 64 -24.19 -27.25 20.01
CA LEU A 64 -24.89 -28.22 20.85
C LEU A 64 -24.30 -29.63 20.71
N CYS A 65 -23.64 -29.89 19.58
CA CYS A 65 -22.93 -31.13 19.33
C CYS A 65 -21.55 -31.06 19.99
N VAL A 66 -21.29 -31.97 20.93
CA VAL A 66 -20.01 -32.04 21.66
C VAL A 66 -18.85 -32.45 20.72
N ASP A 67 -19.18 -33.09 19.60
CA ASP A 67 -18.26 -33.53 18.56
C ASP A 67 -18.64 -32.97 17.18
N ASP A 68 -17.78 -33.21 16.20
CA ASP A 68 -17.97 -32.81 14.80
C ASP A 68 -19.03 -33.66 14.06
N SER A 69 -19.90 -34.39 14.77
CA SER A 69 -20.93 -35.24 14.16
C SER A 69 -21.97 -34.44 13.37
N TRP A 70 -22.19 -33.17 13.74
CA TRP A 70 -23.10 -32.26 13.06
C TRP A 70 -22.78 -32.06 11.57
N LEU A 71 -21.50 -32.18 11.19
CA LEU A 71 -21.05 -32.08 9.80
C LEU A 71 -21.70 -33.13 8.89
N SER A 72 -22.18 -34.24 9.45
CA SER A 72 -22.74 -35.36 8.67
C SER A 72 -24.22 -35.19 8.33
N PHE A 73 -24.97 -34.43 9.13
CA PHE A 73 -26.42 -34.28 8.97
C PHE A 73 -26.86 -32.85 8.69
N ASP A 74 -26.00 -31.84 8.93
CA ASP A 74 -26.33 -30.45 8.61
C ASP A 74 -26.30 -30.23 7.08
N PRO A 75 -27.45 -29.89 6.46
CA PRO A 75 -27.52 -29.68 5.02
C PRO A 75 -26.69 -28.49 4.54
N ARG A 76 -26.36 -27.51 5.41
CA ARG A 76 -25.49 -26.38 5.08
C ARG A 76 -24.10 -26.84 4.65
N VAL A 77 -23.59 -27.92 5.27
CA VAL A 77 -22.25 -28.47 4.98
C VAL A 77 -22.21 -29.12 3.59
N ASN A 78 -23.23 -29.94 3.27
CA ASN A 78 -23.36 -30.53 1.93
C ASN A 78 -23.57 -29.45 0.86
N TRP A 79 -24.42 -28.46 1.14
CA TRP A 79 -24.59 -27.30 0.26
C TRP A 79 -23.26 -26.57 0.03
N LEU A 80 -22.49 -26.32 1.09
CA LEU A 80 -21.20 -25.65 1.03
C LEU A 80 -20.21 -26.41 0.14
N GLU A 81 -20.12 -27.72 0.30
CA GLU A 81 -19.28 -28.58 -0.55
C GLU A 81 -19.67 -28.46 -2.04
N GLN A 82 -20.96 -28.61 -2.34
CA GLN A 82 -21.46 -28.55 -3.72
C GLN A 82 -21.26 -27.16 -4.34
N HIS A 83 -21.55 -26.11 -3.57
CA HIS A 83 -21.43 -24.75 -4.03
C HIS A 83 -19.97 -24.37 -4.30
N LEU A 84 -19.05 -24.72 -3.40
CA LEU A 84 -17.61 -24.50 -3.62
C LEU A 84 -17.11 -25.27 -4.85
N LYS A 85 -17.57 -26.50 -5.09
CA LYS A 85 -17.22 -27.23 -6.32
C LYS A 85 -17.70 -26.51 -7.59
N GLN A 86 -18.90 -25.93 -7.56
CA GLN A 86 -19.45 -25.14 -8.67
C GLN A 86 -18.72 -23.82 -8.88
N LEU A 87 -18.26 -23.18 -7.80
CA LEU A 87 -17.54 -21.91 -7.87
C LEU A 87 -16.13 -22.05 -8.45
N ARG A 88 -15.55 -23.26 -8.55
CA ARG A 88 -14.19 -23.42 -9.10
C ARG A 88 -14.08 -22.82 -10.51
N PRO A 89 -13.05 -22.00 -10.78
CA PRO A 89 -11.84 -21.75 -9.97
C PRO A 89 -11.92 -20.56 -9.00
N ALA A 90 -13.08 -19.91 -8.83
CA ALA A 90 -13.23 -18.71 -8.00
C ALA A 90 -12.97 -18.97 -6.50
N LYS A 91 -12.45 -17.93 -5.84
CA LYS A 91 -12.15 -17.90 -4.40
C LYS A 91 -13.38 -17.48 -3.60
N ALA A 92 -13.59 -18.14 -2.46
CA ALA A 92 -14.68 -17.80 -1.53
C ALA A 92 -14.16 -17.57 -0.11
N LEU A 93 -14.69 -16.53 0.55
CA LEU A 93 -14.47 -16.29 1.97
C LEU A 93 -15.67 -16.84 2.73
N ILE A 94 -15.45 -17.74 3.67
CA ILE A 94 -16.50 -18.28 4.55
C ILE A 94 -16.31 -17.67 5.93
N ILE A 95 -17.37 -17.11 6.51
CA ILE A 95 -17.32 -16.56 7.87
C ILE A 95 -18.35 -17.27 8.74
N CYS A 96 -17.91 -17.71 9.91
CA CYS A 96 -18.72 -18.20 11.01
C CYS A 96 -18.35 -17.53 12.33
N ALA A 97 -19.23 -17.58 13.32
CA ALA A 97 -19.04 -16.93 14.61
C ALA A 97 -17.87 -17.54 15.43
N HIS A 98 -17.75 -18.87 15.44
CA HIS A 98 -16.86 -19.59 16.36
C HIS A 98 -15.66 -20.23 15.68
N ALA A 99 -14.50 -20.19 16.35
CA ALA A 99 -13.27 -20.83 15.89
C ALA A 99 -13.39 -22.35 15.74
N SER A 100 -14.11 -23.01 16.65
CA SER A 100 -14.38 -24.46 16.58
C SER A 100 -15.13 -24.81 15.29
N THR A 101 -16.16 -24.05 14.94
CA THR A 101 -16.91 -24.21 13.68
C THR A 101 -16.00 -24.01 12.47
N ALA A 102 -15.14 -22.98 12.49
CA ALA A 102 -14.23 -22.71 11.39
C ALA A 102 -13.25 -23.88 11.15
N VAL A 103 -12.66 -24.40 12.22
CA VAL A 103 -11.72 -25.55 12.16
C VAL A 103 -12.43 -26.82 11.70
N ALA A 104 -13.62 -27.10 12.24
CA ALA A 104 -14.40 -28.28 11.87
C ALA A 104 -14.80 -28.27 10.37
N LEU A 105 -15.25 -27.11 9.87
CA LEU A 105 -15.58 -26.92 8.46
C LEU A 105 -14.35 -27.05 7.57
N GLU A 106 -13.23 -26.43 7.94
CA GLU A 106 -11.98 -26.52 7.20
C GLU A 106 -11.52 -27.99 7.09
N HIS A 107 -11.45 -28.71 8.21
CA HIS A 107 -11.06 -30.12 8.21
C HIS A 107 -11.98 -30.97 7.34
N HIS A 108 -13.30 -30.72 7.37
CA HIS A 108 -14.26 -31.41 6.51
C HIS A 108 -13.99 -31.15 5.02
N LEU A 109 -13.86 -29.88 4.66
CA LEU A 109 -13.64 -29.44 3.28
C LEU A 109 -12.32 -30.00 2.74
N HIS A 110 -11.26 -29.95 3.55
CA HIS A 110 -9.95 -30.45 3.17
C HIS A 110 -9.89 -31.98 3.07
N LEU A 111 -10.22 -32.67 4.17
CA LEU A 111 -9.96 -34.11 4.31
C LEU A 111 -11.04 -34.97 3.64
N ARG A 112 -12.30 -34.52 3.61
CA ARG A 112 -13.40 -35.31 3.03
C ARG A 112 -13.81 -34.85 1.65
N ALA A 113 -13.97 -33.55 1.44
CA ALA A 113 -14.44 -33.02 0.16
C ALA A 113 -13.33 -32.81 -0.89
N GLY A 114 -12.06 -32.89 -0.49
CA GLY A 114 -10.91 -32.63 -1.39
C GLY A 114 -10.88 -31.18 -1.89
N ILE A 115 -11.39 -30.25 -1.08
CA ILE A 115 -11.38 -28.82 -1.36
C ILE A 115 -10.20 -28.21 -0.63
N ARG A 116 -9.32 -27.53 -1.37
CA ARG A 116 -8.21 -26.79 -0.76
C ARG A 116 -8.79 -25.65 0.09
N SER A 117 -8.68 -25.77 1.40
CA SER A 117 -9.16 -24.79 2.38
C SER A 117 -8.05 -24.38 3.33
N ALA A 118 -8.26 -23.26 4.02
CA ALA A 118 -7.47 -22.86 5.17
C ALA A 118 -8.40 -22.26 6.24
N ALA A 119 -8.03 -22.38 7.51
CA ALA A 119 -8.75 -21.78 8.62
C ALA A 119 -8.06 -20.48 9.07
N PHE A 120 -8.84 -19.52 9.56
CA PHE A 120 -8.36 -18.25 10.09
C PHE A 120 -9.12 -17.87 11.36
N TYR A 121 -8.48 -18.01 12.52
CA TYR A 121 -9.12 -17.82 13.82
C TYR A 121 -8.12 -17.34 14.88
N GLU A 122 -8.61 -16.89 16.05
CA GLU A 122 -7.79 -16.15 17.02
C GLU A 122 -6.63 -16.95 17.63
N GLY A 123 -6.72 -18.28 17.62
CA GLY A 123 -5.69 -19.17 18.16
C GLY A 123 -4.45 -19.34 17.27
N LEU A 124 -4.45 -18.79 16.05
CA LEU A 124 -3.30 -18.83 15.15
C LEU A 124 -2.29 -17.71 15.48
N SER A 125 -1.00 -18.05 15.44
CA SER A 125 0.09 -17.08 15.46
C SER A 125 0.05 -16.17 14.22
N ILE A 126 0.71 -15.01 14.29
CA ILE A 126 0.79 -14.06 13.16
C ILE A 126 1.34 -14.77 11.91
N ILE A 127 2.39 -15.57 12.07
CA ILE A 127 3.02 -16.33 10.96
C ILE A 127 2.04 -17.34 10.35
N GLU A 128 1.24 -18.02 11.16
CA GLU A 128 0.25 -18.98 10.65
C GLU A 128 -0.90 -18.29 9.91
N ARG A 129 -1.34 -17.12 10.40
CA ARG A 129 -2.31 -16.27 9.72
C ARG A 129 -1.78 -15.78 8.37
N ASP A 130 -0.51 -15.37 8.32
CA ASP A 130 0.19 -15.00 7.09
C ASP A 130 0.24 -16.15 6.09
N ARG A 131 0.64 -17.34 6.54
CA ARG A 131 0.67 -18.53 5.70
C ARG A 131 -0.72 -18.90 5.18
N ALA A 132 -1.77 -18.80 5.99
CA ALA A 132 -3.13 -19.10 5.57
C ALA A 132 -3.64 -18.09 4.51
N ALA A 133 -3.39 -16.79 4.74
CA ALA A 133 -3.72 -15.74 3.77
C ALA A 133 -2.92 -15.90 2.47
N ALA A 134 -1.63 -16.20 2.57
CA ALA A 134 -0.75 -16.47 1.44
C ALA A 134 -1.23 -17.66 0.60
N TYR A 135 -1.59 -18.76 1.28
CA TYR A 135 -2.15 -19.94 0.63
C TYR A 135 -3.50 -19.62 -0.01
N PHE A 136 -4.34 -18.79 0.59
CA PHE A 136 -5.61 -18.37 -0.01
C PHE A 136 -5.41 -17.44 -1.22
N ALA A 137 -4.43 -16.54 -1.19
CA ALA A 137 -4.11 -15.60 -2.26
C ALA A 137 -3.45 -16.26 -3.50
N ASP A 138 -2.82 -17.43 -3.36
CA ASP A 138 -2.20 -18.12 -4.49
C ASP A 138 -3.25 -18.63 -5.50
N GLU A 139 -3.21 -18.09 -6.72
CA GLU A 139 -4.16 -18.40 -7.80
C GLU A 139 -4.00 -19.82 -8.37
N VAL A 140 -2.78 -20.37 -8.35
CA VAL A 140 -2.45 -21.63 -9.04
C VAL A 140 -2.59 -22.80 -8.07
N ASN A 141 -1.82 -22.77 -6.99
CA ASN A 141 -1.69 -23.89 -6.06
C ASN A 141 -2.39 -23.65 -4.72
N GLY A 142 -3.04 -22.50 -4.55
CA GLY A 142 -3.61 -22.05 -3.29
C GLY A 142 -4.95 -22.66 -2.85
N ALA A 143 -5.33 -22.35 -1.60
CA ALA A 143 -6.65 -22.62 -1.06
C ALA A 143 -7.74 -21.95 -1.91
N GLN A 144 -8.76 -22.71 -2.27
CA GLN A 144 -9.95 -22.15 -2.90
C GLN A 144 -10.76 -21.30 -1.90
N THR A 145 -10.74 -21.68 -0.62
CA THR A 145 -11.57 -21.03 0.40
C THR A 145 -10.81 -20.78 1.68
N LEU A 146 -11.13 -19.67 2.34
CA LEU A 146 -10.67 -19.35 3.69
C LEU A 146 -11.87 -19.37 4.63
N VAL A 147 -11.81 -20.19 5.69
CA VAL A 147 -12.86 -20.31 6.70
C VAL A 147 -12.44 -19.53 7.94
N CYS A 148 -13.17 -18.46 8.24
CA CYS A 148 -12.83 -17.52 9.30
C CYS A 148 -13.79 -17.61 10.50
N SER A 149 -13.25 -17.50 11.71
CA SER A 149 -14.04 -17.09 12.88
C SER A 149 -14.36 -15.59 12.82
N GLU A 150 -14.99 -15.03 13.86
CA GLU A 150 -15.26 -13.59 13.97
C GLU A 150 -13.99 -12.73 13.85
N ILE A 151 -12.79 -13.26 14.16
CA ILE A 151 -11.51 -12.53 13.97
C ILE A 151 -11.13 -12.34 12.50
N GLY A 152 -11.77 -13.07 11.57
CA GLY A 152 -11.64 -12.81 10.14
C GLY A 152 -11.96 -11.35 9.76
N SER A 153 -12.57 -10.59 10.68
CA SER A 153 -12.80 -9.15 10.63
C SER A 153 -11.55 -8.26 10.90
N GLU A 154 -10.36 -8.81 11.15
CA GLU A 154 -9.12 -8.03 11.35
C GLU A 154 -8.34 -7.79 10.04
N GLY A 155 -8.05 -6.52 9.74
CA GLY A 155 -6.91 -6.04 8.92
C GLY A 155 -6.87 -6.30 7.41
N ARG A 156 -7.11 -7.52 6.94
CA ARG A 156 -6.60 -7.97 5.62
C ARG A 156 -7.47 -7.61 4.42
N ASN A 157 -6.84 -7.43 3.26
CA ASN A 157 -7.49 -7.15 1.98
C ASN A 157 -7.58 -8.43 1.13
N PHE A 158 -8.77 -8.98 0.96
CA PHE A 158 -9.02 -10.11 0.05
C PHE A 158 -9.66 -9.63 -1.26
N GLN A 159 -9.01 -8.68 -1.94
CA GLN A 159 -9.53 -8.03 -3.16
C GLN A 159 -9.70 -8.99 -4.35
N PHE A 160 -9.02 -10.13 -4.32
CA PHE A 160 -9.15 -11.22 -5.30
C PHE A 160 -10.37 -12.12 -5.06
N ALA A 161 -11.02 -12.03 -3.90
CA ALA A 161 -12.21 -12.81 -3.58
C ALA A 161 -13.47 -11.94 -3.74
N HIS A 162 -14.49 -12.52 -4.38
CA HIS A 162 -15.77 -11.85 -4.68
C HIS A 162 -16.98 -12.57 -4.08
N HIS A 163 -16.79 -13.82 -3.61
CA HIS A 163 -17.83 -14.62 -2.97
C HIS A 163 -17.65 -14.60 -1.46
N LEU A 164 -18.66 -14.09 -0.74
CA LEU A 164 -18.75 -14.13 0.71
C LEU A 164 -19.85 -15.12 1.11
N ILE A 165 -19.48 -16.17 1.83
CA ILE A 165 -20.42 -17.14 2.38
C ILE A 165 -20.56 -16.87 3.88
N LEU A 166 -21.77 -16.50 4.31
CA LEU A 166 -22.09 -16.30 5.72
C LEU A 166 -22.74 -17.58 6.25
N PHE A 167 -21.96 -18.39 6.96
CA PHE A 167 -22.46 -19.67 7.52
C PHE A 167 -23.48 -19.45 8.66
N ASP A 168 -23.32 -18.32 9.34
CA ASP A 168 -24.27 -17.75 10.30
C ASP A 168 -24.31 -16.22 10.15
N LEU A 169 -25.34 -15.60 10.72
CA LEU A 169 -25.47 -14.16 10.85
C LEU A 169 -25.28 -13.77 12.34
N PRO A 170 -24.47 -12.73 12.63
CA PRO A 170 -24.30 -12.24 13.99
C PRO A 170 -25.55 -11.48 14.42
N LEU A 171 -25.85 -11.41 15.72
CA LEU A 171 -26.99 -10.62 16.22
C LEU A 171 -26.79 -9.10 16.06
N ASN A 172 -25.55 -8.63 16.13
CA ASN A 172 -25.23 -7.22 15.99
C ASN A 172 -25.07 -6.83 14.50
N PRO A 173 -25.91 -5.92 13.96
CA PRO A 173 -25.80 -5.40 12.60
C PRO A 173 -24.41 -4.91 12.20
N ASP A 174 -23.69 -4.29 13.15
CA ASP A 174 -22.38 -3.70 12.86
C ASP A 174 -21.33 -4.79 12.58
N LEU A 175 -21.46 -5.97 13.21
CA LEU A 175 -20.60 -7.12 12.92
C LEU A 175 -20.88 -7.67 11.52
N LEU A 176 -22.15 -7.74 11.10
CA LEU A 176 -22.50 -8.15 9.74
C LEU A 176 -21.90 -7.19 8.71
N GLU A 177 -21.98 -5.88 8.96
CA GLU A 177 -21.35 -4.87 8.09
C GLU A 177 -19.82 -5.02 8.05
N GLN A 178 -19.17 -5.37 9.16
CA GLN A 178 -17.73 -5.66 9.20
C GLN A 178 -17.35 -6.94 8.43
N ARG A 179 -18.19 -7.98 8.49
CA ARG A 179 -18.06 -9.22 7.71
C ARG A 179 -18.15 -8.93 6.21
N ILE A 180 -19.14 -8.15 5.77
CA ILE A 180 -19.30 -7.73 4.37
C ILE A 180 -18.15 -6.83 3.93
N GLY A 181 -17.71 -5.90 4.79
CA GLY A 181 -16.59 -4.99 4.56
C GLY A 181 -15.22 -5.66 4.42
N ARG A 182 -15.13 -6.99 4.50
CA ARG A 182 -13.94 -7.76 4.10
C ARG A 182 -13.73 -7.78 2.60
N LEU A 183 -14.84 -7.94 1.87
CA LEU A 183 -14.83 -7.91 0.41
C LEU A 183 -15.26 -6.55 -0.11
N ASP A 184 -16.24 -5.91 0.53
CA ASP A 184 -16.80 -4.63 0.08
C ASP A 184 -15.87 -3.43 0.39
N ARG A 185 -14.78 -3.35 -0.37
CA ARG A 185 -13.75 -2.31 -0.32
C ARG A 185 -13.52 -1.73 -1.71
N ILE A 186 -13.03 -0.48 -1.74
CA ILE A 186 -12.54 0.13 -2.98
C ILE A 186 -11.33 -0.67 -3.47
N GLY A 187 -11.27 -0.92 -4.77
CA GLY A 187 -10.25 -1.77 -5.40
C GLY A 187 -10.71 -3.20 -5.68
N GLN A 188 -11.94 -3.57 -5.33
CA GLN A 188 -12.55 -4.81 -5.82
C GLN A 188 -12.74 -4.78 -7.33
N HIS A 189 -12.43 -5.91 -7.98
CA HIS A 189 -12.59 -6.07 -9.44
C HIS A 189 -13.99 -6.49 -9.86
N SER A 190 -14.78 -7.07 -8.95
CA SER A 190 -16.13 -7.56 -9.21
C SER A 190 -17.09 -7.15 -8.10
N ASP A 191 -18.39 -7.21 -8.40
CA ASP A 191 -19.43 -7.06 -7.39
C ASP A 191 -19.36 -8.22 -6.37
N VAL A 192 -19.76 -7.95 -5.12
CA VAL A 192 -19.68 -8.91 -4.02
C VAL A 192 -20.94 -9.76 -3.98
N ALA A 193 -20.79 -11.06 -4.24
CA ALA A 193 -21.86 -12.05 -4.11
C ALA A 193 -21.88 -12.58 -2.66
N ILE A 194 -22.95 -12.28 -1.93
CA ILE A 194 -23.17 -12.68 -0.54
C ILE A 194 -24.11 -13.88 -0.53
N HIS A 195 -23.60 -15.04 -0.15
CA HIS A 195 -24.32 -16.29 -0.10
C HIS A 195 -24.68 -16.63 1.34
N VAL A 196 -25.97 -16.80 1.63
CA VAL A 196 -26.48 -17.10 2.98
C VAL A 196 -27.26 -18.42 2.95
N PRO A 197 -26.61 -19.56 3.22
CA PRO A 197 -27.30 -20.82 3.52
C PRO A 197 -27.90 -20.76 4.91
N TYR A 198 -29.21 -20.94 5.03
CA TYR A 198 -29.90 -20.87 6.31
C TYR A 198 -30.87 -22.03 6.49
N LEU A 199 -31.08 -22.42 7.75
CA LEU A 199 -32.03 -23.46 8.10
C LEU A 199 -33.44 -22.85 8.25
N GLU A 200 -34.41 -23.42 7.55
CA GLU A 200 -35.82 -22.99 7.58
C GLU A 200 -36.43 -23.13 8.98
N GLY A 201 -37.24 -22.15 9.38
CA GLY A 201 -37.93 -22.12 10.67
C GLY A 201 -37.02 -21.81 11.87
N THR A 202 -35.80 -21.32 11.65
CA THR A 202 -34.82 -21.04 12.72
C THR A 202 -34.65 -19.54 13.00
N ALA A 203 -33.96 -19.22 14.11
CA ALA A 203 -33.61 -17.84 14.45
C ALA A 203 -32.79 -17.15 13.35
N GLN A 204 -31.93 -17.90 12.63
CA GLN A 204 -31.13 -17.39 11.53
C GLN A 204 -32.00 -16.94 10.33
N GLU A 205 -33.11 -17.64 10.04
CA GLU A 205 -34.06 -17.21 9.00
C GLU A 205 -34.74 -15.88 9.38
N SER A 206 -35.25 -15.78 10.61
CA SER A 206 -35.86 -14.55 11.11
C SER A 206 -34.85 -13.39 11.10
N LEU A 207 -33.60 -13.65 11.48
CA LEU A 207 -32.55 -12.64 11.50
C LEU A 207 -32.17 -12.19 10.08
N LEU A 208 -32.09 -13.12 9.13
CA LEU A 208 -31.89 -12.83 7.70
C LEU A 208 -33.03 -11.94 7.15
N ASP A 209 -34.28 -12.29 7.43
CA ASP A 209 -35.43 -11.50 7.00
C ASP A 209 -35.42 -10.09 7.59
N TRP A 210 -35.03 -9.95 8.87
CA TRP A 210 -34.91 -8.63 9.52
C TRP A 210 -33.78 -7.79 8.92
N TYR A 211 -32.64 -8.39 8.61
CA TYR A 211 -31.53 -7.69 7.95
C TYR A 211 -31.83 -7.29 6.51
N GLU A 212 -32.49 -8.14 5.74
CA GLU A 212 -32.85 -7.86 4.35
C GLU A 212 -33.99 -6.84 4.27
N HIS A 213 -35.11 -7.10 4.94
CA HIS A 213 -36.33 -6.31 4.75
C HIS A 213 -36.46 -5.14 5.74
N GLY A 214 -35.89 -5.27 6.94
CA GLY A 214 -35.94 -4.22 7.96
C GLY A 214 -34.80 -3.20 7.83
N LEU A 215 -33.56 -3.68 7.62
CA LEU A 215 -32.38 -2.80 7.58
C LEU A 215 -31.77 -2.63 6.17
N ASP A 216 -32.10 -3.52 5.23
CA ASP A 216 -31.54 -3.54 3.87
C ASP A 216 -29.99 -3.47 3.86
N LEU A 217 -29.35 -4.24 4.75
CA LEU A 217 -27.89 -4.21 4.96
C LEU A 217 -27.11 -4.93 3.86
N PHE A 218 -27.71 -5.96 3.27
CA PHE A 218 -27.04 -6.75 2.25
C PHE A 218 -26.88 -5.98 0.94
N ARG A 219 -27.70 -4.96 0.68
CA ARG A 219 -27.60 -4.12 -0.53
C ARG A 219 -26.98 -2.76 -0.24
N ASN A 220 -27.25 -2.20 0.95
CA ASN A 220 -26.84 -0.86 1.33
C ASN A 220 -26.13 -0.85 2.69
N SER A 221 -24.98 -0.17 2.76
CA SER A 221 -24.31 0.09 4.04
C SER A 221 -25.16 0.99 4.93
N CYS A 222 -25.27 0.66 6.22
CA CYS A 222 -25.96 1.46 7.22
C CYS A 222 -25.06 1.65 8.45
N SER A 223 -24.69 2.90 8.74
CA SER A 223 -23.87 3.23 9.92
C SER A 223 -24.68 3.34 11.22
N ALA A 224 -26.00 3.11 11.17
CA ALA A 224 -26.91 3.20 12.31
C ALA A 224 -27.42 1.82 12.75
N GLY A 225 -26.77 0.74 12.33
CA GLY A 225 -27.19 -0.64 12.59
C GLY A 225 -27.44 -0.89 14.07
N HIS A 226 -26.43 -0.68 14.93
CA HIS A 226 -26.57 -0.87 16.37
C HIS A 226 -27.70 -0.02 17.00
N MET A 227 -27.88 1.24 16.57
CA MET A 227 -28.97 2.09 17.07
C MET A 227 -30.36 1.50 16.74
N ILE A 228 -30.52 0.99 15.51
CA ILE A 228 -31.75 0.34 15.08
C ILE A 228 -31.98 -0.94 15.88
N LEU A 229 -30.93 -1.73 16.11
CA LEU A 229 -31.01 -2.91 16.97
C LEU A 229 -31.49 -2.54 18.37
N GLU A 230 -30.88 -1.57 19.06
CA GLU A 230 -31.32 -1.17 20.41
C GLU A 230 -32.78 -0.71 20.44
N THR A 231 -33.21 0.03 19.42
CA THR A 231 -34.59 0.54 19.33
C THR A 231 -35.62 -0.59 19.22
N PHE A 232 -35.29 -1.66 18.50
CA PHE A 232 -36.21 -2.77 18.23
C PHE A 232 -35.89 -4.06 19.00
N ARG A 233 -34.85 -4.06 19.85
CA ARG A 233 -34.32 -5.22 20.57
C ARG A 233 -35.41 -6.01 21.30
N GLU A 234 -36.22 -5.33 22.10
CA GLU A 234 -37.28 -5.96 22.90
C GLU A 234 -38.37 -6.62 22.05
N ARG A 235 -38.59 -6.12 20.82
CA ARG A 235 -39.54 -6.70 19.87
C ARG A 235 -38.90 -7.80 19.02
N LEU A 236 -37.60 -7.71 18.74
CA LEU A 236 -36.86 -8.64 17.88
C LEU A 236 -36.54 -9.95 18.59
N LEU A 237 -35.98 -9.90 19.82
CA LEU A 237 -35.49 -11.11 20.50
C LEU A 237 -36.57 -12.20 20.65
N PRO A 238 -37.82 -11.89 21.07
CA PRO A 238 -38.87 -12.90 21.16
C PRO A 238 -39.22 -13.53 19.80
N GLN A 239 -39.07 -12.79 18.70
CA GLN A 239 -39.36 -13.29 17.35
C GLN A 239 -38.24 -14.20 16.80
N LEU A 240 -37.01 -14.03 17.29
CA LEU A 240 -35.90 -14.95 17.00
C LEU A 240 -36.06 -16.26 17.77
N GLU A 241 -36.63 -16.22 18.98
CA GLU A 241 -36.96 -17.43 19.74
C GLU A 241 -38.15 -18.17 19.13
N GLN A 242 -39.24 -17.45 18.85
CA GLN A 242 -40.44 -17.98 18.23
C GLN A 242 -41.13 -16.92 17.35
N ARG A 243 -41.02 -17.09 16.04
CA ARG A 243 -41.67 -16.21 15.06
C ARG A 243 -43.19 -16.27 15.22
N SER A 244 -43.81 -15.09 15.33
CA SER A 244 -45.28 -14.95 15.39
C SER A 244 -45.78 -14.02 14.29
N GLY A 245 -47.10 -13.87 14.15
CA GLY A 245 -47.70 -12.92 13.20
C GLY A 245 -47.30 -11.45 13.44
N ALA A 246 -46.74 -11.13 14.61
CA ALA A 246 -46.21 -9.80 14.92
C ALA A 246 -44.91 -9.48 14.18
N PHE A 247 -44.20 -10.48 13.64
CA PHE A 247 -42.93 -10.29 12.94
C PHE A 247 -43.07 -9.41 11.69
N GLU A 248 -44.13 -9.59 10.91
CA GLU A 248 -44.37 -8.77 9.72
C GLU A 248 -44.59 -7.29 10.04
N ALA A 249 -45.19 -6.99 11.20
CA ALA A 249 -45.31 -5.63 11.68
C ALA A 249 -43.96 -5.06 12.14
N LEU A 250 -43.14 -5.88 12.83
CA LEU A 250 -41.77 -5.52 13.19
C LEU A 250 -40.94 -5.17 11.94
N LEU A 251 -40.97 -5.98 10.90
CA LEU A 251 -40.23 -5.72 9.65
C LEU A 251 -40.61 -4.37 9.04
N ARG A 252 -41.92 -4.09 8.89
CA ARG A 252 -42.40 -2.82 8.33
C ARG A 252 -41.99 -1.61 9.18
N ASP A 253 -42.14 -1.72 10.50
CA ASP A 253 -41.79 -0.62 11.41
C ASP A 253 -40.27 -0.37 11.39
N THR A 254 -39.46 -1.43 11.40
CA THR A 254 -38.01 -1.31 11.30
C THR A 254 -37.61 -0.69 9.96
N ALA A 255 -38.19 -1.13 8.84
CA ALA A 255 -37.92 -0.56 7.52
C ALA A 255 -38.22 0.94 7.44
N ALA A 256 -39.39 1.36 7.95
CA ALA A 256 -39.78 2.76 7.99
C ALA A 256 -38.85 3.60 8.88
N PHE A 257 -38.39 3.04 10.01
CA PHE A 257 -37.42 3.69 10.88
C PHE A 257 -36.05 3.81 10.20
N THR A 258 -35.55 2.72 9.60
CA THR A 258 -34.28 2.70 8.87
C THR A 258 -34.24 3.75 7.77
N GLU A 259 -35.27 3.85 6.94
CA GLU A 259 -35.32 4.84 5.86
C GLU A 259 -35.34 6.28 6.39
N ARG A 260 -36.05 6.54 7.49
CA ARG A 260 -36.03 7.85 8.15
C ARG A 260 -34.65 8.20 8.69
N THR A 261 -34.01 7.29 9.43
CA THR A 261 -32.67 7.49 9.98
C THR A 261 -31.65 7.69 8.87
N ARG A 262 -31.75 6.95 7.75
CA ARG A 262 -30.90 7.15 6.57
C ARG A 262 -31.10 8.53 5.95
N ALA A 263 -32.34 9.02 5.86
CA ALA A 263 -32.64 10.36 5.34
C ALA A 263 -32.05 11.45 6.26
N GLU A 264 -32.26 11.36 7.57
CA GLU A 264 -31.71 12.29 8.56
C GLU A 264 -30.18 12.34 8.50
N LEU A 265 -29.52 11.18 8.41
CA LEU A 265 -28.07 11.09 8.24
C LEU A 265 -27.57 11.62 6.88
N ARG A 266 -28.42 11.66 5.84
CA ARG A 266 -28.11 12.27 4.55
C ARG A 266 -28.27 13.79 4.57
N GLU A 267 -29.26 14.29 5.29
CA GLU A 267 -29.53 15.72 5.46
C GLU A 267 -28.52 16.39 6.39
N GLY A 268 -28.10 15.70 7.46
CA GLY A 268 -27.06 16.16 8.38
C GLY A 268 -25.64 16.17 7.80
N ARG A 269 -25.48 15.97 6.49
CA ARG A 269 -24.16 15.93 5.83
C ARG A 269 -23.63 17.32 5.55
N ASP A 270 -22.42 17.57 6.02
CA ASP A 270 -21.63 18.71 5.60
C ASP A 270 -20.96 18.42 4.25
N ARG A 271 -21.62 18.81 3.16
CA ARG A 271 -21.13 18.60 1.79
C ARG A 271 -19.86 19.41 1.48
N LEU A 272 -19.66 20.55 2.13
CA LEU A 272 -18.44 21.35 1.95
C LEU A 272 -17.26 20.63 2.58
N LEU A 273 -17.44 20.09 3.78
CA LEU A 273 -16.45 19.25 4.44
C LEU A 273 -16.09 18.00 3.63
N GLU A 274 -17.08 17.28 3.08
CA GLU A 274 -16.84 16.11 2.21
C GLU A 274 -16.04 16.49 0.95
N ARG A 275 -16.41 17.60 0.28
CA ARG A 275 -15.71 18.06 -0.92
C ARG A 275 -14.31 18.58 -0.64
N ASN A 276 -14.08 19.17 0.54
CA ASN A 276 -12.71 19.51 0.94
C ASN A 276 -11.89 18.26 1.27
N SER A 277 -12.53 17.24 1.84
CA SER A 277 -11.86 16.03 2.30
C SER A 277 -11.27 15.20 1.17
N CYS A 278 -11.94 15.16 0.02
CA CYS A 278 -11.40 14.55 -1.19
C CYS A 278 -11.79 15.37 -2.41
N ARG A 279 -10.78 15.81 -3.16
CA ARG A 279 -10.93 16.52 -4.44
C ARG A 279 -10.69 15.53 -5.59
N PRO A 280 -11.74 14.94 -6.21
CA PRO A 280 -11.58 13.74 -7.03
C PRO A 280 -10.69 13.94 -8.26
N GLN A 281 -10.72 15.12 -8.87
CA GLN A 281 -9.93 15.44 -10.07
C GLN A 281 -8.43 15.50 -9.76
N ILE A 282 -8.07 16.19 -8.67
CA ILE A 282 -6.68 16.29 -8.20
C ILE A 282 -6.20 14.91 -7.73
N ALA A 283 -7.01 14.22 -6.93
CA ALA A 283 -6.69 12.88 -6.45
C ALA A 283 -6.47 11.91 -7.62
N ALA A 284 -7.33 11.92 -8.64
CA ALA A 284 -7.17 11.05 -9.81
C ALA A 284 -5.90 11.35 -10.61
N GLN A 285 -5.46 12.61 -10.67
CA GLN A 285 -4.18 12.96 -11.28
C GLN A 285 -3.01 12.41 -10.47
N LEU A 286 -2.98 12.65 -9.16
CA LEU A 286 -1.93 12.16 -8.27
C LEU A 286 -1.85 10.62 -8.28
N ILE A 287 -2.99 9.93 -8.29
CA ILE A 287 -3.04 8.47 -8.41
C ILE A 287 -2.40 8.01 -9.72
N ARG A 288 -2.68 8.68 -10.84
CA ARG A 288 -2.04 8.33 -12.13
C ARG A 288 -0.53 8.53 -12.10
N GLU A 289 -0.05 9.60 -11.47
CA GLU A 289 1.38 9.88 -11.34
C GLU A 289 2.08 8.83 -10.46
N ILE A 290 1.45 8.43 -9.34
CA ILE A 290 1.95 7.36 -8.47
C ILE A 290 2.00 6.03 -9.23
N VAL A 291 0.89 5.62 -9.88
CA VAL A 291 0.85 4.37 -10.65
C VAL A 291 1.89 4.38 -11.77
N ALA A 292 2.06 5.51 -12.48
CA ALA A 292 3.09 5.63 -13.52
C ALA A 292 4.52 5.47 -12.97
N SER A 293 4.77 5.92 -11.73
CA SER A 293 6.07 5.75 -11.05
C SER A 293 6.33 4.31 -10.60
N GLU A 294 5.27 3.54 -10.35
CA GLU A 294 5.35 2.11 -9.98
C GLU A 294 5.53 1.21 -11.21
N THR A 295 5.03 1.65 -12.37
CA THR A 295 5.18 0.92 -13.63
C THR A 295 6.57 1.12 -14.22
N GLY A 296 7.53 0.29 -13.82
CA GLY A 296 8.87 0.26 -14.40
C GLY A 296 9.76 -0.82 -13.78
N ASP A 297 10.85 -1.15 -14.47
CA ASP A 297 11.84 -2.13 -14.02
C ASP A 297 13.11 -1.47 -13.44
N ALA A 298 13.12 -0.14 -13.32
CA ALA A 298 14.30 0.62 -12.90
C ALA A 298 14.72 0.29 -11.46
N LEU A 299 13.75 0.18 -10.55
CA LEU A 299 14.01 -0.17 -9.15
C LEU A 299 14.47 -1.61 -9.01
N GLU A 300 13.81 -2.53 -9.72
CA GLU A 300 14.16 -3.96 -9.73
C GLU A 300 15.59 -4.16 -10.24
N LYS A 301 15.94 -3.57 -11.40
CA LYS A 301 17.31 -3.60 -11.95
C LYS A 301 18.34 -2.92 -11.04
N TYR A 302 17.95 -1.84 -10.36
CA TYR A 302 18.83 -1.15 -9.43
C TYR A 302 19.14 -2.04 -8.22
N LEU A 303 18.12 -2.65 -7.62
CA LEU A 303 18.30 -3.58 -6.50
C LEU A 303 19.11 -4.79 -6.94
N GLU A 304 18.84 -5.34 -8.12
CA GLU A 304 19.60 -6.47 -8.69
C GLU A 304 21.09 -6.14 -8.80
N ALA A 305 21.42 -5.00 -9.42
CA ALA A 305 22.81 -4.56 -9.55
C ALA A 305 23.47 -4.30 -8.19
N LEU A 306 22.72 -3.81 -7.21
CA LEU A 306 23.22 -3.54 -5.88
C LEU A 306 23.46 -4.84 -5.09
N CYS A 307 22.55 -5.80 -5.14
CA CYS A 307 22.73 -7.14 -4.57
C CYS A 307 23.95 -7.85 -5.16
N ASP A 308 24.13 -7.81 -6.49
CA ASP A 308 25.30 -8.39 -7.16
C ASP A 308 26.63 -7.80 -6.68
N VAL A 309 26.67 -6.48 -6.48
CA VAL A 309 27.87 -5.79 -5.99
C VAL A 309 28.16 -6.17 -4.55
N PHE A 310 27.17 -6.19 -3.68
CA PHE A 310 27.34 -6.48 -2.25
C PHE A 310 27.36 -7.98 -1.91
N GLY A 311 27.17 -8.86 -2.90
CA GLY A 311 27.19 -10.31 -2.72
C GLY A 311 25.95 -10.85 -2.02
N VAL A 312 24.78 -10.24 -2.22
CA VAL A 312 23.49 -10.76 -1.76
C VAL A 312 22.92 -11.66 -2.86
N ASP A 313 22.56 -12.89 -2.52
CA ASP A 313 22.00 -13.83 -3.49
C ASP A 313 20.53 -13.52 -3.75
N GLN A 314 20.11 -13.75 -5.00
CA GLN A 314 18.79 -13.41 -5.50
C GLN A 314 18.16 -14.65 -6.14
N GLU A 315 17.15 -15.19 -5.48
CA GLU A 315 16.39 -16.33 -5.99
C GLU A 315 15.07 -15.85 -6.58
N PHE A 316 14.72 -16.36 -7.77
CA PHE A 316 13.43 -16.09 -8.39
C PHE A 316 12.29 -16.70 -7.55
N HIS A 317 11.31 -15.88 -7.18
CA HIS A 317 10.06 -16.37 -6.57
C HIS A 317 8.93 -16.41 -7.59
N SER A 318 8.59 -15.25 -8.17
CA SER A 318 7.56 -15.11 -9.21
C SER A 318 7.78 -13.79 -9.96
N GLU A 319 6.99 -13.49 -10.99
CA GLU A 319 7.04 -12.19 -11.68
C GLU A 319 6.97 -11.01 -10.69
N GLN A 320 7.87 -10.01 -10.77
CA GLN A 320 7.93 -8.88 -9.82
C GLN A 320 8.15 -9.27 -8.33
N ALA A 321 8.65 -10.48 -8.04
CA ALA A 321 8.99 -10.90 -6.68
C ALA A 321 10.27 -11.73 -6.61
N VAL A 322 11.12 -11.42 -5.63
CA VAL A 322 12.46 -12.00 -5.44
C VAL A 322 12.67 -12.39 -3.98
N ILE A 323 13.44 -13.45 -3.75
CA ILE A 323 13.94 -13.81 -2.42
C ILE A 323 15.40 -13.37 -2.34
N LEU A 324 15.70 -12.53 -1.36
CA LEU A 324 17.05 -12.06 -1.07
C LEU A 324 17.64 -12.91 0.05
N ARG A 325 18.86 -13.45 -0.14
CA ARG A 325 19.57 -14.26 0.87
C ARG A 325 20.97 -13.72 1.16
N PRO A 326 21.40 -13.72 2.42
CA PRO A 326 22.79 -13.40 2.75
C PRO A 326 23.73 -14.50 2.24
N THR A 327 24.96 -14.13 1.91
CA THR A 327 26.00 -15.09 1.49
C THR A 327 27.29 -14.92 2.30
N GLU A 328 28.13 -15.96 2.31
CA GLU A 328 29.47 -15.87 2.91
C GLU A 328 30.41 -14.90 2.19
N HIS A 329 30.07 -14.48 0.97
CA HIS A 329 30.87 -13.58 0.13
C HIS A 329 30.38 -12.14 0.16
N MET A 330 29.45 -11.78 1.05
CA MET A 330 28.99 -10.41 1.17
C MET A 330 30.14 -9.45 1.47
N LEU A 331 30.19 -8.33 0.76
CA LEU A 331 31.25 -7.32 0.93
C LEU A 331 31.20 -6.68 2.32
N THR A 332 29.99 -6.56 2.86
CA THR A 332 29.69 -6.06 4.20
C THR A 332 29.03 -7.17 5.00
N GLY A 333 29.32 -7.30 6.30
CA GLY A 333 28.67 -8.30 7.16
C GLY A 333 27.18 -8.07 7.41
N HIS A 334 26.60 -7.03 6.80
CA HIS A 334 25.18 -6.70 6.87
C HIS A 334 24.73 -6.06 5.54
N PHE A 335 23.48 -6.31 5.18
CA PHE A 335 22.77 -5.59 4.13
C PHE A 335 21.46 -5.05 4.72
N PRO A 336 21.11 -3.78 4.51
CA PRO A 336 19.92 -3.18 5.12
C PRO A 336 18.64 -3.99 4.87
N GLY A 337 17.82 -4.22 5.90
CA GLY A 337 16.55 -4.94 5.77
C GLY A 337 16.64 -6.44 5.40
N LEU A 338 17.85 -7.00 5.23
CA LEU A 338 18.04 -8.42 4.96
C LEU A 338 18.03 -9.22 6.27
N ARG A 339 17.18 -10.24 6.34
CA ARG A 339 17.10 -11.17 7.49
C ARG A 339 17.99 -12.39 7.24
N ASP A 340 18.45 -13.04 8.30
CA ASP A 340 19.32 -14.23 8.21
C ASP A 340 18.66 -15.40 7.44
N GLU A 341 17.36 -15.58 7.59
CA GLU A 341 16.56 -16.62 6.90
C GLU A 341 16.23 -16.26 5.44
N GLY A 342 16.55 -15.03 5.03
CA GLY A 342 16.17 -14.41 3.77
C GLY A 342 14.92 -13.51 3.88
N THR A 343 14.80 -12.59 2.94
CA THR A 343 13.69 -11.62 2.84
C THR A 343 13.00 -11.78 1.49
N THR A 344 11.68 -11.99 1.47
CA THR A 344 10.90 -11.99 0.22
C THR A 344 10.43 -10.58 -0.07
N ALA A 345 10.78 -10.06 -1.23
CA ALA A 345 10.44 -8.71 -1.68
C ALA A 345 9.54 -8.78 -2.92
N THR A 346 8.60 -7.84 -3.03
CA THR A 346 7.76 -7.65 -4.22
C THR A 346 7.80 -6.19 -4.66
N PHE A 347 7.84 -5.98 -5.98
CA PHE A 347 7.70 -4.66 -6.61
C PHE A 347 6.26 -4.40 -7.05
N SER A 348 5.38 -5.40 -6.91
CA SER A 348 3.95 -5.29 -7.21
C SER A 348 3.15 -4.93 -5.97
N ARG A 349 2.42 -3.80 -6.05
CA ARG A 349 1.48 -3.34 -5.01
C ARG A 349 0.35 -4.36 -4.79
N ASP A 350 -0.19 -4.95 -5.85
CA ASP A 350 -1.29 -5.92 -5.76
C ASP A 350 -0.86 -7.19 -5.02
N LYS A 351 0.37 -7.67 -5.29
CA LYS A 351 0.94 -8.79 -4.55
C LYS A 351 1.16 -8.45 -3.09
N ALA A 352 1.71 -7.27 -2.78
CA ALA A 352 1.90 -6.83 -1.39
C ALA A 352 0.59 -6.70 -0.62
N LEU A 353 -0.50 -6.24 -1.26
CA LEU A 353 -1.82 -6.16 -0.64
C LEU A 353 -2.41 -7.54 -0.33
N ALA A 354 -2.08 -8.55 -1.14
CA ALA A 354 -2.52 -9.93 -0.94
C ALA A 354 -1.60 -10.73 -0.01
N ARG A 355 -0.31 -10.33 0.10
CA ARG A 355 0.77 -11.04 0.80
C ARG A 355 1.50 -10.10 1.76
N GLU A 356 0.99 -10.00 2.99
CA GLU A 356 1.61 -9.20 4.06
C GLU A 356 3.00 -9.72 4.48
N ASP A 357 3.33 -10.97 4.14
CA ASP A 357 4.64 -11.58 4.39
C ASP A 357 5.73 -11.11 3.41
N MET A 358 5.36 -10.44 2.31
CA MET A 358 6.29 -9.88 1.33
C MET A 358 6.52 -8.40 1.61
N GLU A 359 7.78 -7.97 1.61
CA GLU A 359 8.13 -6.55 1.73
C GLU A 359 7.82 -5.83 0.40
N PHE A 360 6.99 -4.78 0.45
CA PHE A 360 6.71 -3.95 -0.73
C PHE A 360 7.84 -2.96 -0.97
N VAL A 361 8.70 -3.26 -1.93
CA VAL A 361 9.90 -2.47 -2.18
C VAL A 361 9.59 -1.32 -3.14
N THR A 362 9.80 -0.10 -2.66
CA THR A 362 9.74 1.16 -3.41
C THR A 362 11.05 1.93 -3.25
N TRP A 363 11.23 3.03 -3.98
CA TRP A 363 12.37 3.94 -3.78
C TRP A 363 12.44 4.52 -2.35
N GLU A 364 11.32 4.54 -1.63
CA GLU A 364 11.22 5.05 -0.26
C GLU A 364 11.39 3.96 0.79
N HIS A 365 11.52 2.69 0.37
CA HIS A 365 11.64 1.58 1.29
C HIS A 365 12.96 1.69 2.09
N PRO A 366 12.97 1.48 3.43
CA PRO A 366 14.16 1.62 4.26
C PRO A 366 15.38 0.84 3.74
N MET A 367 15.18 -0.41 3.30
CA MET A 367 16.24 -1.22 2.65
C MET A 367 16.91 -0.47 1.48
N VAL A 368 16.14 0.19 0.62
CA VAL A 368 16.67 0.87 -0.57
C VAL A 368 17.38 2.15 -0.18
N LEU A 369 16.78 2.96 0.70
CA LEU A 369 17.37 4.21 1.17
C LEU A 369 18.68 3.97 1.95
N GLU A 370 18.69 2.98 2.85
CA GLU A 370 19.87 2.62 3.62
C GLU A 370 20.93 1.94 2.74
N ALA A 371 20.53 1.17 1.72
CA ALA A 371 21.47 0.62 0.75
C ALA A 371 22.12 1.72 -0.11
N MET A 372 21.35 2.74 -0.51
CA MET A 372 21.89 3.93 -1.17
C MET A 372 22.88 4.67 -0.27
N ASP A 373 22.52 4.89 1.00
CA ASP A 373 23.40 5.54 1.98
C ASP A 373 24.68 4.72 2.22
N MET A 374 24.57 3.39 2.29
CA MET A 374 25.70 2.48 2.39
C MET A 374 26.63 2.63 1.18
N VAL A 375 26.11 2.69 -0.05
CA VAL A 375 26.92 2.93 -1.25
C VAL A 375 27.64 4.28 -1.17
N LEU A 376 26.90 5.35 -0.86
CA LEU A 376 27.43 6.72 -0.80
C LEU A 376 28.45 6.92 0.33
N SER A 377 28.37 6.13 1.39
CA SER A 377 29.28 6.19 2.53
C SER A 377 30.54 5.35 2.34
N THR A 378 30.54 4.40 1.41
CA THR A 378 31.72 3.56 1.13
C THR A 378 32.67 4.22 0.13
N GLU A 379 33.95 3.82 0.18
CA GLU A 379 34.94 4.25 -0.83
C GLU A 379 34.89 3.42 -2.12
N LEU A 380 34.01 2.40 -2.17
CA LEU A 380 33.88 1.52 -3.32
C LEU A 380 33.30 2.29 -4.52
N GLY A 381 34.06 2.30 -5.61
CA GLY A 381 33.67 3.02 -6.83
C GLY A 381 34.19 4.46 -6.90
N ASN A 382 34.81 4.99 -5.85
CA ASN A 382 35.32 6.37 -5.83
C ASN A 382 36.51 6.60 -6.77
N ALA A 383 37.29 5.57 -7.08
CA ALA A 383 38.45 5.68 -7.95
C ALA A 383 38.59 4.48 -8.90
N ALA A 384 38.72 4.76 -10.20
CA ALA A 384 38.95 3.73 -11.21
C ALA A 384 39.93 4.19 -12.31
N ILE A 385 40.55 3.22 -13.00
CA ILE A 385 41.41 3.48 -14.16
C ILE A 385 41.09 2.47 -15.28
N GLY A 386 41.01 2.96 -16.50
CA GLY A 386 40.68 2.15 -17.67
C GLY A 386 41.34 2.64 -18.96
N THR A 387 41.24 1.82 -20.00
CA THR A 387 41.63 2.19 -21.36
C THR A 387 40.42 2.32 -22.27
N LEU A 388 40.54 3.13 -23.31
CA LEU A 388 39.45 3.38 -24.26
C LEU A 388 40.00 3.44 -25.69
N LYS A 389 39.39 2.70 -26.61
CA LYS A 389 39.66 2.87 -28.05
C LYS A 389 38.65 3.85 -28.63
N LEU A 390 39.09 5.07 -28.94
CA LEU A 390 38.23 6.11 -29.51
C LEU A 390 38.78 6.58 -30.86
N LYS A 391 37.98 6.40 -31.93
CA LYS A 391 38.34 6.90 -33.26
C LYS A 391 38.37 8.43 -33.25
N GLY A 392 39.47 9.02 -33.68
CA GLY A 392 39.64 10.48 -33.77
C GLY A 392 40.31 11.14 -32.56
N VAL A 393 40.70 10.36 -31.53
CA VAL A 393 41.55 10.84 -30.44
C VAL A 393 42.91 10.15 -30.52
N ALA A 394 43.99 10.92 -30.34
CA ALA A 394 45.34 10.40 -30.44
C ALA A 394 45.63 9.40 -29.29
N PRO A 395 46.26 8.24 -29.57
CA PRO A 395 46.68 7.31 -28.53
C PRO A 395 47.55 8.00 -27.47
N GLY A 396 47.38 7.62 -26.20
CA GLY A 396 48.06 8.22 -25.06
C GLY A 396 47.39 9.49 -24.52
N THR A 397 46.27 9.94 -25.10
CA THR A 397 45.48 11.04 -24.52
C THR A 397 44.87 10.59 -23.19
N LEU A 398 45.05 11.41 -22.15
CA LEU A 398 44.46 11.24 -20.83
C LEU A 398 43.14 12.01 -20.73
N LEU A 399 42.09 11.30 -20.35
CA LEU A 399 40.78 11.84 -20.01
C LEU A 399 40.50 11.59 -18.54
N LEU A 400 39.98 12.61 -17.85
CA LEU A 400 39.60 12.51 -16.45
C LEU A 400 38.08 12.67 -16.32
N GLU A 401 37.40 11.60 -15.94
CA GLU A 401 35.99 11.67 -15.56
C GLU A 401 35.89 11.93 -14.06
N ALA A 402 35.17 12.96 -13.67
CA ALA A 402 34.96 13.33 -12.28
C ALA A 402 33.46 13.54 -12.01
N PHE A 403 33.01 13.07 -10.85
CA PHE A 403 31.65 13.25 -10.37
C PHE A 403 31.68 14.12 -9.13
N TYR A 404 31.07 15.29 -9.23
CA TYR A 404 30.89 16.18 -8.10
C TYR A 404 29.43 16.18 -7.68
N THR A 405 29.15 16.32 -6.39
CA THR A 405 27.81 16.61 -5.88
C THR A 405 27.84 17.91 -5.10
N ILE A 406 26.68 18.53 -4.96
CA ILE A 406 26.49 19.66 -4.06
C ILE A 406 26.02 19.08 -2.73
N ASN A 407 26.82 19.26 -1.69
CA ASN A 407 26.48 18.84 -0.34
C ASN A 407 25.92 20.05 0.42
N CYS A 408 24.73 19.90 0.99
CA CYS A 408 24.07 20.91 1.79
C CYS A 408 23.74 20.31 3.16
N VAL A 409 24.48 20.74 4.18
CA VAL A 409 24.25 20.29 5.56
C VAL A 409 23.11 21.10 6.15
N ALA A 410 21.96 20.47 6.33
CA ALA A 410 20.77 21.11 6.85
C ALA A 410 19.85 20.12 7.60
N PRO A 411 19.02 20.61 8.54
CA PRO A 411 18.01 19.77 9.18
C PRO A 411 17.01 19.18 8.20
N ARG A 412 16.68 17.89 8.34
CA ARG A 412 15.67 17.19 7.49
C ARG A 412 14.29 17.89 7.49
N SER A 413 13.94 18.60 8.57
CA SER A 413 12.69 19.37 8.68
C SER A 413 12.55 20.47 7.61
N LEU A 414 13.65 20.96 7.05
CA LEU A 414 13.63 21.98 5.99
C LEU A 414 13.22 21.41 4.62
N GLN A 415 13.43 20.11 4.38
CA GLN A 415 13.11 19.42 3.12
C GLN A 415 13.83 20.04 1.90
N LEU A 416 15.08 20.47 2.06
CA LEU A 416 15.85 21.13 1.02
C LEU A 416 16.09 20.29 -0.24
N GLU A 417 16.08 18.96 -0.10
CA GLU A 417 16.22 18.00 -1.19
C GLU A 417 15.17 18.18 -2.30
N ARG A 418 14.02 18.82 -1.99
CA ARG A 418 12.99 19.18 -2.96
C ARG A 418 13.46 20.20 -4.00
N PHE A 419 14.42 21.06 -3.63
CA PHE A 419 14.91 22.16 -4.46
C PHE A 419 16.36 21.95 -4.87
N LEU A 420 17.15 21.33 -4.00
CA LEU A 420 18.56 21.01 -4.23
C LEU A 420 18.78 19.50 -3.99
N PRO A 421 18.30 18.63 -4.89
CA PRO A 421 18.50 17.19 -4.77
C PRO A 421 19.98 16.83 -4.97
N LEU A 422 20.40 15.67 -4.44
CA LEU A 422 21.75 15.12 -4.61
C LEU A 422 21.98 14.67 -6.07
N SER A 423 22.21 15.62 -6.96
CA SER A 423 22.41 15.37 -8.39
C SER A 423 23.90 15.37 -8.74
N PRO A 424 24.44 14.26 -9.30
CA PRO A 424 25.84 14.20 -9.67
C PRO A 424 26.12 15.05 -10.92
N MET A 425 27.04 16.00 -10.78
CA MET A 425 27.66 16.73 -11.86
C MET A 425 28.82 15.93 -12.42
N ARG A 426 28.58 15.31 -13.58
CA ARG A 426 29.62 14.61 -14.34
C ARG A 426 30.41 15.58 -15.21
N LEU A 427 31.73 15.54 -15.10
CA LEU A 427 32.67 16.24 -15.96
C LEU A 427 33.61 15.21 -16.61
N LEU A 428 33.91 15.39 -17.89
CA LEU A 428 34.90 14.56 -18.60
C LEU A 428 35.92 15.48 -19.26
N VAL A 429 37.04 15.68 -18.59
CA VAL A 429 38.01 16.73 -18.93
C VAL A 429 39.19 16.16 -19.71
N ASP A 430 39.54 16.81 -20.83
CA ASP A 430 40.72 16.47 -21.64
C ASP A 430 42.00 17.20 -21.18
N ALA A 431 43.11 17.02 -21.90
CA ALA A 431 44.38 17.67 -21.61
C ALA A 431 44.34 19.21 -21.64
N ARG A 432 43.35 19.82 -22.30
CA ARG A 432 43.19 21.28 -22.44
C ARG A 432 42.12 21.84 -21.50
N GLY A 433 41.53 21.01 -20.64
CA GLY A 433 40.45 21.43 -19.75
C GLY A 433 39.07 21.45 -20.42
N LYS A 434 38.91 20.93 -21.64
CA LYS A 434 37.60 20.94 -22.31
C LYS A 434 36.72 19.81 -21.75
N ASP A 435 35.48 20.13 -21.39
CA ASP A 435 34.48 19.13 -21.01
C ASP A 435 33.91 18.42 -22.24
N LEU A 436 33.99 17.10 -22.22
CA LEU A 436 33.53 16.18 -23.26
C LEU A 436 32.36 15.31 -22.80
N ALA A 437 31.80 15.55 -21.60
CA ALA A 437 30.76 14.70 -21.00
C ALA A 437 29.51 14.58 -21.87
N ALA A 438 29.13 15.66 -22.57
CA ALA A 438 28.00 15.67 -23.50
C ALA A 438 28.28 14.89 -24.80
N LEU A 439 29.54 14.85 -25.26
CA LEU A 439 29.96 14.13 -26.46
C LEU A 439 30.12 12.62 -26.20
N VAL A 440 30.52 12.27 -24.98
CA VAL A 440 30.75 10.88 -24.55
C VAL A 440 29.90 10.60 -23.32
N PRO A 441 28.63 10.16 -23.50
CA PRO A 441 27.73 9.83 -22.39
C PRO A 441 28.30 8.72 -21.49
N HIS A 442 27.89 8.70 -20.21
CA HIS A 442 28.41 7.78 -19.21
C HIS A 442 28.20 6.30 -19.57
N ALA A 443 26.99 5.94 -20.03
CA ALA A 443 26.68 4.57 -20.44
C ALA A 443 27.60 4.09 -21.57
N ARG A 444 27.76 4.89 -22.62
CA ARG A 444 28.65 4.58 -23.75
C ARG A 444 30.11 4.47 -23.33
N LEU A 445 30.54 5.29 -22.36
CA LEU A 445 31.89 5.20 -21.83
C LEU A 445 32.13 3.89 -21.08
N ASN A 446 31.14 3.43 -20.29
CA ASN A 446 31.21 2.16 -19.57
C ASN A 446 31.30 0.96 -20.52
N GLU A 447 30.58 0.98 -21.64
CA GLU A 447 30.63 -0.09 -22.66
C GLU A 447 32.00 -0.20 -23.35
N LEU A 448 32.66 0.94 -23.59
CA LEU A 448 33.91 0.99 -24.35
C LEU A 448 35.16 0.89 -23.46
N ALA A 449 35.04 1.20 -22.17
CA ALA A 449 36.15 1.18 -21.23
C ALA A 449 36.62 -0.25 -20.94
N GLN A 450 37.92 -0.48 -21.01
CA GLN A 450 38.54 -1.77 -20.75
C GLN A 450 39.39 -1.73 -19.47
N LYS A 451 39.30 -2.81 -18.68
CA LYS A 451 40.04 -2.96 -17.42
C LYS A 451 41.55 -3.05 -17.67
N LEU A 452 42.33 -2.42 -16.80
CA LEU A 452 43.78 -2.50 -16.78
C LEU A 452 44.27 -3.45 -15.67
N LYS A 453 45.38 -4.14 -15.92
CA LYS A 453 46.05 -4.92 -14.87
C LYS A 453 46.63 -3.97 -13.81
N LYS A 454 46.52 -4.34 -12.52
CA LYS A 454 46.94 -3.52 -11.37
C LYS A 454 48.38 -2.99 -11.48
N ASN A 455 49.32 -3.83 -11.90
CA ASN A 455 50.73 -3.44 -12.03
C ASN A 455 50.95 -2.34 -13.10
N THR A 456 50.27 -2.46 -14.23
CA THR A 456 50.32 -1.48 -15.32
C THR A 456 49.67 -0.16 -14.91
N ALA A 457 48.51 -0.23 -14.24
CA ALA A 457 47.83 0.94 -13.70
C ALA A 457 48.71 1.75 -12.74
N LEU A 458 49.38 1.09 -11.79
CA LEU A 458 50.27 1.76 -10.83
C LEU A 458 51.46 2.45 -11.49
N ALA A 459 52.04 1.83 -12.53
CA ALA A 459 53.14 2.43 -13.27
C ALA A 459 52.69 3.71 -14.02
N ILE A 460 51.51 3.66 -14.64
CA ILE A 460 50.95 4.81 -15.37
C ILE A 460 50.63 5.94 -14.40
N ILE A 461 49.93 5.67 -13.30
CA ILE A 461 49.55 6.69 -12.31
C ILE A 461 50.78 7.45 -11.79
N LYS A 462 51.90 6.77 -11.53
CA LYS A 462 53.14 7.43 -11.11
C LYS A 462 53.68 8.43 -12.14
N GLN A 463 53.53 8.11 -13.43
CA GLN A 463 54.00 8.97 -14.52
C GLN A 463 53.08 10.16 -14.76
N VAL A 464 51.77 10.01 -14.55
CA VAL A 464 50.76 11.01 -14.95
C VAL A 464 50.15 11.76 -13.76
N HIS A 465 50.68 11.63 -12.55
CA HIS A 465 50.08 12.19 -11.34
C HIS A 465 49.93 13.72 -11.41
N GLU A 466 50.97 14.46 -11.84
CA GLU A 466 50.91 15.92 -12.01
C GLU A 466 49.84 16.33 -13.04
N ASP A 467 49.72 15.57 -14.14
CA ASP A 467 48.71 15.81 -15.18
C ASP A 467 47.28 15.57 -14.69
N VAL A 468 47.09 14.64 -13.75
CA VAL A 468 45.80 14.34 -13.11
C VAL A 468 45.45 15.45 -12.13
N GLU A 469 46.38 15.89 -11.28
CA GLU A 469 46.17 17.01 -10.35
C GLU A 469 45.79 18.31 -11.07
N ALA A 470 46.47 18.62 -12.18
CA ALA A 470 46.14 19.75 -13.03
C ALA A 470 44.70 19.63 -13.60
N LYS A 471 44.30 18.45 -14.07
CA LYS A 471 42.94 18.20 -14.59
C LYS A 471 41.88 18.24 -13.51
N MET A 472 42.17 17.73 -12.30
CA MET A 472 41.27 17.83 -11.16
C MET A 472 41.02 19.30 -10.78
N SER A 473 42.05 20.14 -10.85
CA SER A 473 41.92 21.58 -10.59
C SER A 473 41.02 22.27 -11.62
N LEU A 474 41.17 21.93 -12.90
CA LEU A 474 40.31 22.43 -13.99
C LEU A 474 38.87 21.94 -13.85
N ALA A 475 38.67 20.66 -13.54
CA ALA A 475 37.35 20.07 -13.32
C ALA A 475 36.65 20.73 -12.12
N SER A 476 37.37 20.93 -11.02
CA SER A 476 36.85 21.60 -9.81
C SER A 476 36.41 23.04 -10.10
N ALA A 477 37.21 23.81 -10.85
CA ALA A 477 36.84 25.16 -11.25
C ALA A 477 35.56 25.20 -12.12
N GLN A 478 35.39 24.23 -13.03
CA GLN A 478 34.18 24.12 -13.85
C GLN A 478 32.97 23.69 -13.04
N ALA A 479 33.14 22.73 -12.13
CA ALA A 479 32.09 22.29 -11.22
C ALA A 479 31.65 23.45 -10.30
N GLN A 480 32.58 24.28 -9.81
CA GLN A 480 32.28 25.45 -9.00
C GLN A 480 31.45 26.48 -9.77
N MET A 481 31.74 26.72 -11.05
CA MET A 481 30.94 27.62 -11.89
C MET A 481 29.50 27.09 -12.06
N ARG A 482 29.34 25.80 -12.40
CA ARG A 482 28.02 25.17 -12.55
C ARG A 482 27.23 25.13 -11.24
N MET A 483 27.92 24.93 -10.12
CA MET A 483 27.30 24.95 -8.80
C MET A 483 26.60 26.28 -8.54
N GLN A 484 27.22 27.43 -8.88
CA GLN A 484 26.59 28.73 -8.66
C GLN A 484 25.28 28.88 -9.45
N GLU A 485 25.22 28.36 -10.69
CA GLU A 485 24.00 28.35 -11.51
C GLU A 485 22.91 27.47 -10.88
N ILE A 486 23.29 26.28 -10.39
CA ILE A 486 22.36 25.35 -9.74
C ILE A 486 21.82 25.94 -8.43
N LEU A 487 22.68 26.55 -7.60
CA LEU A 487 22.25 27.18 -6.34
C LEU A 487 21.29 28.34 -6.59
N ALA A 488 21.57 29.19 -7.58
CA ALA A 488 20.68 30.29 -7.96
C ALA A 488 19.31 29.79 -8.45
N GLY A 489 19.29 28.70 -9.24
CA GLY A 489 18.06 28.03 -9.66
C GLY A 489 17.26 27.47 -8.47
N ALA A 490 17.93 26.73 -7.59
CA ALA A 490 17.31 26.13 -6.40
C ALA A 490 16.73 27.19 -5.45
N GLU A 491 17.43 28.31 -5.24
CA GLU A 491 16.94 29.44 -4.43
C GLU A 491 15.70 30.07 -5.06
N SER A 492 15.70 30.29 -6.38
CA SER A 492 14.55 30.82 -7.12
C SER A 492 13.34 29.88 -7.06
N ASP A 493 13.53 28.59 -7.25
CA ASP A 493 12.47 27.58 -7.21
C ASP A 493 11.88 27.44 -5.80
N MET A 494 12.74 27.46 -4.77
CA MET A 494 12.34 27.47 -3.36
C MET A 494 11.48 28.69 -3.02
N HIS A 495 11.94 29.89 -3.41
CA HIS A 495 11.16 31.12 -3.18
C HIS A 495 9.84 31.13 -3.94
N THR A 496 9.81 30.60 -5.17
CA THR A 496 8.58 30.52 -5.96
C THR A 496 7.57 29.57 -5.31
N SER A 497 8.01 28.37 -4.93
CA SER A 497 7.14 27.35 -4.34
C SER A 497 6.65 27.75 -2.94
N LEU A 498 7.58 28.01 -2.01
CA LEU A 498 7.23 28.32 -0.62
C LEU A 498 6.64 29.72 -0.48
N GLY A 499 7.06 30.68 -1.31
CA GLY A 499 6.47 32.01 -1.36
C GLY A 499 5.01 32.00 -1.84
N ALA A 500 4.68 31.18 -2.85
CA ALA A 500 3.29 31.00 -3.26
C ALA A 500 2.43 30.39 -2.14
N GLU A 501 2.96 29.40 -1.41
CA GLU A 501 2.29 28.80 -0.25
C GLU A 501 2.11 29.81 0.89
N LEU A 502 3.12 30.62 1.18
CA LEU A 502 3.06 31.68 2.19
C LEU A 502 2.01 32.73 1.84
N ASN A 503 2.02 33.23 0.60
CA ASN A 503 1.03 34.20 0.12
C ASN A 503 -0.39 33.63 0.24
N ARG A 504 -0.57 32.36 -0.11
CA ARG A 504 -1.85 31.66 0.04
C ARG A 504 -2.26 31.56 1.50
N LEU A 505 -1.37 31.14 2.41
CA LEU A 505 -1.68 31.03 3.84
C LEU A 505 -2.02 32.38 4.46
N GLN A 506 -1.33 33.45 4.06
CA GLN A 506 -1.63 34.81 4.50
C GLN A 506 -3.01 35.26 4.04
N ALA A 507 -3.34 35.08 2.75
CA ALA A 507 -4.66 35.40 2.20
C ALA A 507 -5.77 34.59 2.89
N LEU A 508 -5.53 33.29 3.12
CA LEU A 508 -6.48 32.44 3.83
C LEU A 508 -6.70 32.90 5.28
N ARG A 509 -5.66 33.42 5.96
CA ARG A 509 -5.76 33.88 7.35
C ARG A 509 -6.67 35.09 7.50
N GLU A 510 -6.75 35.95 6.48
CA GLU A 510 -7.66 37.10 6.47
C GLU A 510 -9.13 36.68 6.49
N VAL A 511 -9.43 35.49 5.98
CA VAL A 511 -10.81 34.99 5.80
C VAL A 511 -11.16 33.78 6.67
N ASN A 512 -10.16 33.12 7.28
CA ASN A 512 -10.35 31.91 8.07
C ASN A 512 -9.59 31.98 9.41
N PRO A 513 -10.29 32.04 10.56
CA PRO A 513 -9.66 32.17 11.87
C PRO A 513 -8.96 30.90 12.35
N SER A 514 -9.10 29.78 11.65
CA SER A 514 -8.44 28.51 12.02
C SER A 514 -6.93 28.53 11.75
N ILE A 515 -6.42 29.53 11.03
CA ILE A 515 -5.02 29.62 10.62
C ILE A 515 -4.23 30.38 11.67
N ARG A 516 -3.32 29.68 12.34
CA ARG A 516 -2.54 30.26 13.44
C ARG A 516 -1.46 31.17 12.88
N ALA A 517 -1.17 32.27 13.58
CA ALA A 517 -0.06 33.16 13.22
C ALA A 517 1.30 32.42 13.24
N GLU A 518 1.43 31.42 14.12
CA GLU A 518 2.58 30.54 14.21
C GLU A 518 2.86 29.77 12.91
N GLU A 519 1.83 29.36 12.16
CA GLU A 519 2.02 28.62 10.91
C GLU A 519 2.64 29.50 9.81
N VAL A 520 2.19 30.74 9.72
CA VAL A 520 2.73 31.74 8.77
C VAL A 520 4.17 32.09 9.16
N ALA A 521 4.41 32.33 10.45
CA ALA A 521 5.75 32.63 10.96
C ALA A 521 6.71 31.46 10.74
N HIS A 522 6.25 30.22 10.96
CA HIS A 522 7.05 29.02 10.74
C HIS A 522 7.41 28.84 9.26
N LEU A 523 6.47 29.05 8.33
CA LEU A 523 6.77 28.96 6.90
C LEU A 523 7.74 30.05 6.44
N GLN A 524 7.60 31.28 6.94
CA GLN A 524 8.57 32.35 6.66
C GLN A 524 9.96 32.00 7.20
N MET A 525 10.05 31.53 8.45
CA MET A 525 11.31 31.07 9.04
C MET A 525 11.94 29.96 8.22
N ARG A 526 11.14 28.99 7.74
CA ARG A 526 11.64 27.92 6.87
C ARG A 526 12.21 28.45 5.56
N ILE A 527 11.57 29.43 4.92
CA ILE A 527 12.09 30.06 3.68
C ILE A 527 13.46 30.69 3.96
N ASP A 528 13.57 31.46 5.04
CA ASP A 528 14.79 32.18 5.39
C ASP A 528 15.94 31.20 5.73
N GLU A 529 15.65 30.16 6.52
CA GLU A 529 16.61 29.11 6.85
C GLU A 529 17.05 28.32 5.61
N CYS A 530 16.11 27.96 4.73
CA CYS A 530 16.43 27.27 3.47
C CYS A 530 17.39 28.11 2.61
N ALA A 531 17.12 29.41 2.45
CA ALA A 531 17.98 30.31 1.70
C ALA A 531 19.40 30.42 2.29
N VAL A 532 19.53 30.38 3.63
CA VAL A 532 20.84 30.33 4.28
C VAL A 532 21.57 29.04 3.92
N HIS A 533 20.94 27.88 4.08
CA HIS A 533 21.58 26.59 3.83
C HIS A 533 21.95 26.37 2.34
N ILE A 534 21.09 26.80 1.40
CA ILE A 534 21.39 26.73 -0.05
C ILE A 534 22.65 27.55 -0.36
N ARG A 535 22.76 28.78 0.15
CA ARG A 535 23.92 29.65 -0.10
C ARG A 535 25.22 29.13 0.50
N HIS A 536 25.15 28.33 1.57
CA HIS A 536 26.32 27.72 2.22
C HIS A 536 26.60 26.29 1.77
N ALA A 537 25.87 25.77 0.78
CA ALA A 537 26.17 24.48 0.20
C ALA A 537 27.60 24.47 -0.36
N SER A 538 28.25 23.30 -0.33
CA SER A 538 29.63 23.12 -0.77
C SER A 538 29.73 22.04 -1.84
N LEU A 539 30.76 22.16 -2.67
CA LEU A 539 31.07 21.17 -3.69
C LEU A 539 31.85 20.00 -3.07
N GLN A 540 31.44 18.77 -3.35
CA GLN A 540 32.13 17.57 -2.90
C GLN A 540 32.46 16.67 -4.08
N LEU A 541 33.70 16.20 -4.17
CA LEU A 541 34.12 15.18 -5.14
C LEU A 541 33.67 13.80 -4.63
N GLN A 542 32.89 13.08 -5.43
CA GLN A 542 32.37 11.75 -5.09
C GLN A 542 33.20 10.65 -5.75
N ALA A 543 33.48 10.77 -7.04
CA ALA A 543 34.21 9.74 -7.78
C ALA A 543 35.09 10.30 -8.88
N LEU A 544 36.14 9.55 -9.22
CA LEU A 544 37.14 9.87 -10.22
C LEU A 544 37.44 8.62 -11.06
N ARG A 545 37.47 8.78 -12.38
CA ARG A 545 37.93 7.73 -13.29
C ARG A 545 38.93 8.27 -14.31
N LEU A 546 40.13 7.72 -14.28
CA LEU A 546 41.18 8.03 -15.25
C LEU A 546 41.06 7.11 -16.47
N ILE A 547 40.98 7.70 -17.67
CA ILE A 547 40.82 6.95 -18.91
C ILE A 547 41.96 7.30 -19.86
N ILE A 548 42.62 6.25 -20.36
CA ILE A 548 43.75 6.39 -21.29
C ILE A 548 43.32 5.88 -22.65
N THR A 549 43.48 6.71 -23.66
CA THR A 549 43.17 6.29 -25.03
C THR A 549 44.27 5.39 -25.60
N THR A 550 43.89 4.30 -26.24
CA THR A 550 44.81 3.30 -26.83
C THR A 550 44.60 3.14 -28.32
#